data_AF-A0A529QGN1-F1
#
_entry.id   AF-A0A529QGN1-F1
#
_cell.length_a   1.000
_cell.length_b   1.000
_cell.length_c   1.000
_cell.angle_alpha   90.00
_cell.angle_beta   90.00
_cell.angle_gamma   90.00
#
_symmetry.space_group_name_H-M   'P 1'
#
loop_
_entity.id
_entity.type
_entity.pdbx_description
1 polymer ?
#
loop_
_entity_poly.entity_id
_entity_poly.type
_entity_poly.pdbx_seq_one_letter_code
_entity_poly.pdbx_strand_id
1 'polypeptide(L)'
;MTAIFAEQALLPGGWQGDVRIAFEGGRMSTVEIGAVARAGDERHAIVLPGMPNLHSHAFQRGMAGLAELRGPSADSFWSWREVMYRFALSMTPDQVEAVAAQLYIEMLEAGFSRVGEFHYLHHDGDGQPYANVAEMAERIAAAAGKSGIGLTLLPVFYA
;
A
#
# COMPACT_ATOMS: atom_id res chain seq x y z
N MET A 1 25.79 -1.33 -10.74
CA MET A 1 25.53 -1.63 -9.32
C MET A 1 25.05 -0.35 -8.67
N THR A 2 23.86 -0.34 -8.09
CA THR A 2 23.31 0.85 -7.43
C THR A 2 23.62 0.73 -5.94
N ALA A 3 24.04 1.81 -5.30
CA ALA A 3 24.33 1.80 -3.87
C ALA A 3 23.90 3.11 -3.23
N ILE A 4 23.44 3.00 -1.99
CA ILE A 4 23.11 4.12 -1.11
C ILE A 4 24.18 4.20 -0.03
N PHE A 5 24.64 5.41 0.27
CA PHE A 5 25.38 5.73 1.48
C PHE A 5 24.50 6.57 2.40
N ALA A 6 24.37 6.14 3.65
CA ALA A 6 23.58 6.81 4.68
C ALA A 6 24.49 7.23 5.84
N GLU A 7 24.46 8.51 6.24
CA GLU A 7 25.21 8.97 7.42
C GLU A 7 24.74 8.22 8.69
N GLN A 8 23.43 7.95 8.77
CA GLN A 8 22.84 7.05 9.76
C GLN A 8 21.85 6.07 9.12
N ALA A 9 21.89 4.81 9.54
CA ALA A 9 20.86 3.84 9.17
C ALA A 9 20.41 3.02 10.39
N LEU A 10 19.11 2.76 10.49
CA LEU A 10 18.56 1.83 11.48
C LEU A 10 18.67 0.39 10.95
N LEU A 11 19.64 -0.37 11.48
CA LEU A 11 19.85 -1.78 11.15
C LEU A 11 19.24 -2.69 12.23
N PRO A 12 19.19 -4.03 12.04
CA PRO A 12 18.64 -4.93 13.06
C PRO A 12 19.33 -4.85 14.43
N GLY A 13 20.61 -4.45 14.46
CA GLY A 13 21.38 -4.22 15.68
C GLY A 13 21.24 -2.81 16.27
N GLY A 14 20.36 -1.96 15.73
CA GLY A 14 20.20 -0.56 16.13
C GLY A 14 20.82 0.45 15.15
N TRP A 15 20.93 1.69 15.59
CA TRP A 15 21.50 2.79 14.79
C TRP A 15 22.99 2.58 14.53
N GLN A 16 23.39 2.76 13.27
CA GLN A 16 24.76 2.67 12.81
C GLN A 16 25.13 3.89 11.98
N GLY A 17 26.39 4.31 12.05
CA GLY A 17 26.93 5.43 11.28
C GLY A 17 27.62 4.98 10.01
N ASP A 18 27.63 5.86 9.00
CA ASP A 18 28.36 5.71 7.74
C ASP A 18 28.09 4.36 7.07
N VAL A 19 26.83 4.10 6.72
CA VAL A 19 26.38 2.80 6.22
C VAL A 19 26.25 2.83 4.71
N ARG A 20 26.93 1.91 4.02
CA ARG A 20 26.80 1.72 2.57
C ARG A 20 25.99 0.45 2.26
N ILE A 21 24.88 0.61 1.54
CA ILE A 21 23.96 -0.46 1.16
C ILE A 21 24.03 -0.64 -0.36
N ALA A 22 24.49 -1.80 -0.83
CA ALA A 22 24.53 -2.11 -2.26
C ALA A 22 23.34 -2.98 -2.67
N PHE A 23 22.88 -2.79 -3.91
CA PHE A 23 21.74 -3.50 -4.47
C PHE A 23 22.08 -4.23 -5.77
N GLU A 24 21.55 -5.45 -5.90
CA GLU A 24 21.58 -6.27 -7.11
C GLU A 24 20.22 -6.92 -7.32
N GLY A 25 19.64 -6.78 -8.52
CA GLY A 25 18.35 -7.39 -8.85
C GLY A 25 17.19 -7.02 -7.91
N GLY A 26 17.18 -5.78 -7.38
CA GLY A 26 16.15 -5.31 -6.44
C GLY A 26 16.29 -5.86 -5.01
N ARG A 27 17.40 -6.52 -4.68
CA ARG A 27 17.71 -7.00 -3.33
C ARG A 27 18.98 -6.33 -2.80
N MET A 28 19.03 -6.13 -1.48
CA MET A 28 20.28 -5.75 -0.82
C MET A 28 21.29 -6.89 -0.97
N SER A 29 22.45 -6.59 -1.54
CA SER A 29 23.55 -7.55 -1.71
C SER A 29 24.60 -7.41 -0.61
N THR A 30 24.92 -6.19 -0.19
CA THR A 30 25.84 -5.91 0.93
C THR A 30 25.38 -4.74 1.79
N VAL A 31 25.75 -4.79 3.08
CA VAL A 31 25.60 -3.68 4.03
C VAL A 31 26.94 -3.52 4.76
N GLU A 32 27.61 -2.40 4.55
CA GLU A 32 28.92 -2.09 5.13
C GLU A 32 28.74 -0.94 6.15
N ILE A 33 29.12 -1.15 7.42
CA ILE A 33 29.04 -0.14 8.50
C ILE A 33 30.40 0.55 8.65
N GLY A 34 30.42 1.85 8.97
CA GLY A 34 31.68 2.60 9.06
C GLY A 34 32.40 2.72 7.70
N ALA A 35 31.64 2.68 6.62
CA ALA A 35 32.13 2.71 5.26
C ALA A 35 32.50 4.13 4.84
N VAL A 36 33.29 4.24 3.78
CA VAL A 36 33.50 5.52 3.09
C VAL A 36 32.62 5.54 1.86
N ALA A 37 31.83 6.59 1.71
CA ALA A 37 31.01 6.82 0.52
C ALA A 37 31.87 6.81 -0.76
N ARG A 38 31.46 6.03 -1.74
CA ARG A 38 32.18 5.88 -3.02
C ARG A 38 31.62 6.85 -4.07
N ALA A 39 32.38 7.07 -5.14
CA ALA A 39 31.90 7.86 -6.27
C ALA A 39 30.69 7.16 -6.92
N GLY A 40 29.60 7.90 -7.10
CA GLY A 40 28.35 7.38 -7.66
C GLY A 40 27.38 6.75 -6.66
N ASP A 41 27.74 6.67 -5.36
CA ASP A 41 26.77 6.31 -4.33
C ASP A 41 25.73 7.44 -4.17
N GLU A 42 24.46 7.09 -4.12
CA GLU A 42 23.39 8.01 -3.74
C GLU A 42 23.50 8.30 -2.24
N ARG A 43 23.42 9.56 -1.84
CA ARG A 43 23.72 9.98 -0.46
C ARG A 43 22.48 10.45 0.27
N HIS A 44 22.29 9.92 1.48
CA HIS A 44 21.18 10.26 2.36
C HIS A 44 21.69 10.51 3.79
N ALA A 45 21.03 11.39 4.53
CA ALA A 45 21.36 11.61 5.93
C ALA A 45 20.90 10.43 6.81
N ILE A 46 19.65 10.00 6.64
CA ILE A 46 19.03 8.96 7.47
C ILE A 46 18.30 7.98 6.58
N VAL A 47 18.50 6.68 6.83
CA VAL A 47 17.75 5.58 6.19
C VAL A 47 17.08 4.70 7.25
N LEU A 48 15.82 4.37 6.99
CA LEU A 48 15.02 3.44 7.80
C LEU A 48 14.49 2.30 6.92
N PRO A 49 14.19 1.12 7.48
CA PRO A 49 13.40 0.11 6.78
C PRO A 49 12.01 0.67 6.43
N GLY A 50 11.53 0.39 5.23
CA GLY A 50 10.17 0.74 4.82
C GLY A 50 9.12 0.05 5.70
N MET A 51 8.05 0.76 6.03
CA MET A 51 7.02 0.25 6.94
C MET A 51 6.01 -0.63 6.18
N PRO A 52 5.68 -1.84 6.66
CA PRO A 52 4.53 -2.57 6.13
C PRO A 52 3.21 -1.98 6.66
N ASN A 53 2.27 -1.68 5.77
CA ASN A 53 0.87 -1.50 6.11
C ASN A 53 0.18 -2.88 6.08
N LEU A 54 -0.25 -3.39 7.22
CA LEU A 54 -0.72 -4.78 7.34
C LEU A 54 -2.20 -4.99 6.99
N HIS A 55 -2.98 -3.92 6.80
CA HIS A 55 -4.42 -4.04 6.53
C HIS A 55 -4.95 -2.83 5.75
N SER A 56 -5.66 -3.10 4.66
CA SER A 56 -6.26 -2.08 3.79
C SER A 56 -7.57 -2.56 3.19
N HIS A 57 -8.47 -1.60 2.93
CA HIS A 57 -9.61 -1.72 2.02
C HIS A 57 -9.56 -0.55 1.04
N ALA A 58 -8.94 -0.73 -0.11
CA ALA A 58 -8.50 0.37 -0.97
C ALA A 58 -9.65 1.28 -1.40
N PHE A 59 -10.79 0.70 -1.76
CA PHE A 59 -11.96 1.44 -2.22
C PHE A 59 -12.47 2.47 -1.21
N GLN A 60 -12.26 2.24 0.09
CA GLN A 60 -12.70 3.17 1.14
C GLN A 60 -11.93 4.49 1.11
N ARG A 61 -10.75 4.55 0.48
CA ARG A 61 -10.05 5.82 0.26
C ARG A 61 -10.91 6.80 -0.55
N GLY A 62 -11.74 6.31 -1.48
CA GLY A 62 -12.65 7.13 -2.28
C GLY A 62 -13.74 7.85 -1.48
N MET A 63 -14.03 7.40 -0.26
CA MET A 63 -15.01 8.03 0.64
C MET A 63 -14.39 8.68 1.88
N ALA A 64 -13.06 8.70 2.00
CA ALA A 64 -12.38 9.23 3.18
C ALA A 64 -12.80 10.70 3.43
N GLY A 65 -13.35 10.98 4.62
CA GLY A 65 -13.87 12.30 5.00
C GLY A 65 -15.29 12.64 4.52
N LEU A 66 -15.95 11.77 3.74
CA LEU A 66 -17.33 12.00 3.27
C LEU A 66 -18.39 11.45 4.22
N ALA A 67 -17.99 10.70 5.24
CA ALA A 67 -18.89 10.10 6.23
C ALA A 67 -19.06 10.97 7.48
N GLU A 68 -18.46 12.16 7.54
CA GLU A 68 -18.46 13.04 8.73
C GLU A 68 -19.74 13.88 8.86
N LEU A 69 -20.85 13.43 8.26
CA LEU A 69 -22.13 14.10 8.26
C LEU A 69 -23.08 13.42 9.24
N ARG A 70 -23.49 14.17 10.26
CA ARG A 70 -24.45 13.75 11.28
C ARG A 70 -25.81 13.41 10.66
N GLY A 71 -26.21 12.15 10.73
CA GLY A 71 -27.55 11.68 10.32
C GLY A 71 -28.67 12.01 11.33
N PRO A 72 -29.94 11.68 11.01
CA PRO A 72 -31.09 12.00 11.86
C PRO A 72 -31.14 11.19 13.19
N SER A 73 -30.52 10.01 13.25
CA SER A 73 -30.36 9.17 14.44
C SER A 73 -28.92 9.19 14.94
N ALA A 74 -28.63 8.89 16.21
CA ALA A 74 -27.27 8.87 16.77
C ALA A 74 -26.24 8.18 15.84
N ASP A 75 -25.05 8.77 15.69
CA ASP A 75 -24.02 8.18 14.82
C ASP A 75 -23.42 6.94 15.43
N SER A 76 -23.15 5.97 14.57
CA SER A 76 -22.54 4.71 14.94
C SER A 76 -21.74 4.14 13.76
N PHE A 77 -21.00 3.07 14.00
CA PHE A 77 -20.39 2.29 12.92
C PHE A 77 -21.41 1.90 11.82
N TRP A 78 -22.69 1.71 12.18
CA TRP A 78 -23.73 1.29 11.25
C TRP A 78 -24.14 2.40 10.26
N SER A 79 -24.23 3.66 10.71
CA SER A 79 -24.53 4.79 9.83
C SER A 79 -23.37 5.06 8.85
N TRP A 80 -22.12 4.92 9.30
CA TRP A 80 -20.94 4.94 8.41
C TRP A 80 -20.99 3.82 7.38
N ARG A 81 -21.37 2.60 7.80
CA ARG A 81 -21.42 1.42 6.93
C ARG A 81 -22.41 1.58 5.78
N GLU A 82 -23.49 2.34 5.95
CA GLU A 82 -24.41 2.67 4.86
C GLU A 82 -23.73 3.52 3.77
N VAL A 83 -22.90 4.49 4.15
CA VAL A 83 -22.10 5.28 3.20
C VAL A 83 -21.12 4.36 2.46
N MET A 84 -20.45 3.49 3.20
CA MET A 84 -19.51 2.52 2.64
C MET A 84 -20.18 1.58 1.64
N TYR A 85 -21.36 1.03 1.95
CA TYR A 85 -22.08 0.16 1.01
C TYR A 85 -22.49 0.91 -0.26
N ARG A 86 -22.91 2.18 -0.17
CA ARG A 86 -23.21 2.97 -1.39
C ARG A 86 -22.00 3.12 -2.31
N PHE A 87 -20.81 3.32 -1.73
CA PHE A 87 -19.57 3.33 -2.50
C PHE A 87 -19.25 1.94 -3.06
N ALA A 88 -19.19 0.91 -2.21
CA ALA A 88 -18.84 -0.44 -2.62
C ALA A 88 -19.74 -0.98 -3.76
N LEU A 89 -21.06 -0.75 -3.68
CA LEU A 89 -22.05 -1.24 -4.64
C LEU A 89 -22.08 -0.48 -5.97
N SER A 90 -21.40 0.67 -6.07
CA SER A 90 -21.41 1.50 -7.30
C SER A 90 -20.07 1.54 -8.02
N MET A 91 -19.01 0.97 -7.45
CA MET A 91 -17.69 1.03 -8.04
C MET A 91 -17.49 -0.02 -9.13
N THR A 92 -17.13 0.46 -10.31
CA THR A 92 -16.68 -0.37 -11.43
C THR A 92 -15.25 -0.87 -11.21
N PRO A 93 -14.81 -1.94 -11.91
CA PRO A 93 -13.42 -2.43 -11.85
C PRO A 93 -12.38 -1.33 -12.11
N ASP A 94 -12.60 -0.50 -13.13
CA ASP A 94 -11.68 0.60 -13.49
C ASP A 94 -11.59 1.67 -12.38
N GLN A 95 -12.71 1.98 -11.71
CA GLN A 95 -12.71 2.91 -10.58
C GLN A 95 -11.98 2.33 -9.37
N VAL A 96 -12.13 1.03 -9.10
CA VAL A 96 -11.38 0.37 -8.01
C VAL A 96 -9.88 0.39 -8.29
N GLU A 97 -9.46 0.08 -9.52
CA GLU A 97 -8.05 0.16 -9.91
C GLU A 97 -7.50 1.57 -9.73
N ALA A 98 -8.24 2.60 -10.19
CA ALA A 98 -7.81 4.00 -10.08
C ALA A 98 -7.67 4.46 -8.62
N VAL A 99 -8.67 4.16 -7.78
CA VAL A 99 -8.64 4.51 -6.35
C VAL A 99 -7.51 3.77 -5.62
N ALA A 100 -7.31 2.49 -5.90
CA ALA A 100 -6.23 1.70 -5.31
C ALA A 100 -4.85 2.24 -5.74
N ALA A 101 -4.66 2.57 -7.01
CA ALA A 101 -3.39 3.12 -7.50
C ALA A 101 -3.06 4.45 -6.82
N GLN A 102 -4.04 5.35 -6.69
CA GLN A 102 -3.88 6.62 -5.98
C GLN A 102 -3.54 6.38 -4.49
N LEU A 103 -4.30 5.53 -3.81
CA LEU A 103 -4.03 5.19 -2.40
C LEU A 103 -2.61 4.64 -2.21
N TYR A 104 -2.16 3.76 -3.09
CA TYR A 104 -0.86 3.11 -2.96
C TYR A 104 0.31 4.09 -3.20
N ILE A 105 0.13 5.09 -4.06
CA ILE A 105 1.10 6.19 -4.20
C ILE A 105 1.16 7.01 -2.89
N GLU A 106 0.00 7.39 -2.35
CA GLU A 106 -0.06 8.12 -1.06
C GLU A 106 0.56 7.31 0.09
N MET A 107 0.39 5.98 0.10
CA MET A 107 1.04 5.08 1.05
C MET A 107 2.57 5.11 0.92
N LEU A 108 3.08 5.05 -0.31
CA LEU A 108 4.53 5.12 -0.58
C LEU A 108 5.12 6.46 -0.14
N GLU A 109 4.44 7.58 -0.45
CA GLU A 109 4.82 8.92 -0.01
C GLU A 109 4.83 9.05 1.53
N ALA A 110 3.96 8.30 2.22
CA ALA A 110 3.91 8.24 3.68
C ALA A 110 4.93 7.23 4.29
N GLY A 111 5.74 6.54 3.49
CA GLY A 111 6.78 5.61 3.94
C GLY A 111 6.34 4.15 4.08
N PHE A 112 5.14 3.79 3.61
CA PHE A 112 4.72 2.39 3.54
C PHE A 112 5.27 1.72 2.28
N SER A 113 6.05 0.65 2.44
CA SER A 113 6.67 -0.06 1.32
C SER A 113 5.92 -1.33 0.89
N ARG A 114 4.92 -1.75 1.67
CA ARG A 114 4.07 -2.92 1.38
C ARG A 114 2.67 -2.72 1.97
N VAL A 115 1.65 -3.23 1.29
CA VAL A 115 0.27 -3.27 1.78
C VAL A 115 -0.28 -4.70 1.84
N GLY A 116 -0.94 -5.04 2.95
CA GLY A 116 -1.84 -6.17 3.08
C GLY A 116 -3.24 -5.77 2.67
N GLU A 117 -3.63 -6.06 1.41
CA GLU A 117 -4.94 -5.67 0.91
C GLU A 117 -5.99 -6.74 1.29
N PHE A 118 -6.85 -6.40 2.24
CA PHE A 118 -7.95 -7.23 2.70
C PHE A 118 -9.15 -7.04 1.77
N HIS A 119 -9.21 -7.86 0.72
CA HIS A 119 -10.04 -7.64 -0.45
C HIS A 119 -11.34 -8.48 -0.42
N TYR A 120 -12.48 -7.82 -0.24
CA TYR A 120 -13.81 -8.47 -0.20
C TYR A 120 -14.79 -8.00 -1.28
N LEU A 121 -14.38 -7.09 -2.17
CA LEU A 121 -15.24 -6.60 -3.25
C LEU A 121 -15.03 -7.45 -4.50
N HIS A 122 -15.75 -8.56 -4.62
CA HIS A 122 -15.48 -9.61 -5.60
C HIS A 122 -16.37 -9.56 -6.85
N HIS A 123 -17.62 -9.14 -6.69
CA HIS A 123 -18.70 -9.35 -7.67
C HIS A 123 -19.12 -8.03 -8.33
N ASP A 124 -19.95 -8.13 -9.36
CA ASP A 124 -20.52 -6.97 -10.01
C ASP A 124 -21.60 -6.28 -9.14
N GLY A 125 -22.17 -5.19 -9.66
CA GLY A 125 -23.18 -4.40 -8.95
C GLY A 125 -24.47 -5.16 -8.64
N ASP A 126 -24.76 -6.25 -9.36
CA ASP A 126 -25.91 -7.13 -9.14
C ASP A 126 -25.54 -8.33 -8.24
N GLY A 127 -24.30 -8.38 -7.74
CA GLY A 127 -23.76 -9.45 -6.91
C GLY A 127 -23.44 -10.73 -7.69
N GLN A 128 -23.43 -10.69 -9.02
CA GLN A 128 -23.04 -11.82 -9.85
C GLN A 128 -21.51 -11.86 -10.03
N PRO A 129 -20.93 -13.07 -10.18
CA PRO A 129 -19.53 -13.17 -10.56
C PRO A 129 -19.30 -12.52 -11.93
N TYR A 130 -18.21 -11.75 -12.06
CA TYR A 130 -17.69 -11.36 -13.36
C TYR A 130 -17.31 -12.59 -14.20
N ALA A 131 -17.21 -12.43 -15.52
CA ALA A 131 -16.74 -13.49 -16.42
C ALA A 131 -15.34 -14.02 -16.02
N ASN A 132 -14.46 -13.12 -15.57
CA ASN A 132 -13.28 -13.46 -14.80
C ASN A 132 -13.61 -13.37 -13.30
N VAL A 133 -13.68 -14.49 -12.58
CA VAL A 133 -13.97 -14.51 -11.14
C VAL A 133 -12.94 -13.68 -10.33
N ALA A 134 -11.72 -13.52 -10.83
CA ALA A 134 -10.66 -12.76 -10.20
C ALA A 134 -10.62 -11.28 -10.62
N GLU A 135 -11.58 -10.78 -11.41
CA GLU A 135 -11.56 -9.43 -12.01
C GLU A 135 -11.11 -8.35 -11.02
N MET A 136 -11.79 -8.23 -9.89
CA MET A 136 -11.52 -7.19 -8.90
C MET A 136 -10.18 -7.38 -8.17
N ALA A 137 -9.77 -8.63 -7.97
CA ALA A 137 -8.47 -8.96 -7.38
C ALA A 137 -7.31 -8.62 -8.33
N GLU A 138 -7.50 -8.85 -9.64
CA GLU A 138 -6.54 -8.45 -10.67
C GLU A 138 -6.42 -6.93 -10.78
N ARG A 139 -7.52 -6.18 -10.60
CA ARG A 139 -7.47 -4.70 -10.53
C ARG A 139 -6.61 -4.19 -9.37
N ILE A 140 -6.69 -4.83 -8.20
CA ILE A 140 -5.80 -4.52 -7.07
C ILE A 140 -4.33 -4.81 -7.43
N ALA A 141 -4.06 -5.97 -8.04
CA ALA A 141 -2.71 -6.33 -8.45
C ALA A 141 -2.14 -5.37 -9.51
N ALA A 142 -2.96 -4.95 -10.48
CA ALA A 142 -2.61 -3.97 -11.50
C ALA A 142 -2.29 -2.60 -10.87
N ALA A 143 -3.12 -2.15 -9.93
CA ALA A 143 -2.89 -0.91 -9.18
C ALA A 143 -1.56 -0.94 -8.41
N ALA A 144 -1.24 -2.05 -7.73
CA ALA A 144 0.04 -2.22 -7.04
C ALA A 144 1.23 -2.26 -8.01
N GLY A 145 1.08 -2.92 -9.17
CA GLY A 145 2.09 -2.92 -10.22
C GLY A 145 2.35 -1.53 -10.81
N LYS A 146 1.31 -0.70 -10.93
CA LYS A 146 1.41 0.68 -11.42
C LYS A 146 2.06 1.64 -10.42
N SER A 147 1.78 1.48 -9.13
CA SER A 147 2.36 2.33 -8.08
C SER A 147 3.76 1.89 -7.65
N GLY A 148 4.08 0.60 -7.78
CA GLY A 148 5.34 0.01 -7.33
C GLY A 148 5.34 -0.41 -5.86
N ILE A 149 4.20 -0.36 -5.15
CA ILE A 149 4.10 -0.83 -3.77
C ILE A 149 4.21 -2.35 -3.70
N GLY A 150 4.84 -2.89 -2.65
CA GLY A 150 4.75 -4.32 -2.37
C GLY A 150 3.30 -4.73 -2.03
N LEU A 151 2.80 -5.81 -2.59
CA LEU A 151 1.44 -6.29 -2.33
C LEU A 151 1.45 -7.67 -1.67
N THR A 152 0.68 -7.80 -0.59
CA THR A 152 0.16 -9.09 -0.09
C THR A 152 -1.35 -9.04 -0.24
N LEU A 153 -1.88 -9.75 -1.23
CA LEU A 153 -3.33 -9.78 -1.49
C LEU A 153 -4.00 -10.84 -0.62
N LEU A 154 -5.09 -10.47 0.05
CA LEU A 154 -5.85 -11.33 0.95
C LEU A 154 -7.33 -11.39 0.50
N PRO A 155 -7.68 -12.26 -0.46
CA PRO A 155 -9.07 -12.45 -0.87
C PRO A 155 -9.90 -12.99 0.31
N VAL A 156 -10.98 -12.30 0.63
CA VAL A 156 -11.75 -12.54 1.85
C VAL A 156 -12.89 -13.51 1.59
N PHE A 157 -13.05 -14.48 2.49
CA PHE A 157 -14.23 -15.32 2.60
C PHE A 157 -15.05 -14.91 3.82
N TYR A 158 -16.32 -14.54 3.60
CA TYR A 158 -17.30 -14.37 4.66
C TYR A 158 -18.22 -15.61 4.69
N ALA A 159 -18.31 -16.27 5.83
CA ALA A 159 -19.11 -17.47 6.09
C ALA A 159 -20.18 -17.21 7.16
#